data_AF-A0A4Q5YXY0-F1
#
_entry.id   AF-A0A4Q5YXY0-F1
#
_cell.length_a   1.000
_cell.length_b   1.000
_cell.length_c   1.000
_cell.angle_alpha   90.00
_cell.angle_beta   90.00
_cell.angle_gamma   90.00
#
_symmetry.space_group_name_H-M   'P 1'
#
loop_
_entity.id
_entity.type
_entity.pdbx_description
1 polymer ?
#
loop_
_entity_poly.entity_id
_entity_poly.type
_entity_poly.pdbx_seq_one_letter_code
_entity_poly.pdbx_strand_id
1 'polypeptide(L)'
;MKVRELKVLRGPNFWSIKRHKLIQITLDLEELEFKPTDEIPGFLERLQQLLPSLHEHRCSVGNPGGFFERVKRGTWMGHVIEHIAIEIQNLAGIEVGFGQTRGTGAEGVYHMVFEYGEEEQGRYTAKAAIRIAEALINGESYDLQTDLVEIRRLWTKEKLGPSTGSIVNEARRRNIPVIRLDNDSLVQLGYGAKLRRIEATITSHTSSLAVDVAGDKDKTKKLLQDANLPVPYGDVVTDVENLKESIDAIGYPVVIKPLDGNHGKGATINIQDWEHAVCAFYRAQKYGDDVIVEKFIEGSDYRVLVVNNKFVAAALRTPACVKGDGIHNIQELIDRENLDPRRGCGHDNSLTEIKVDDVTHELLKKKGYTLETVL
;
A
#
# COMPACT_ATOMS: atom_id res chain seq x y z
N MET A 1 -1.93 -3.38 36.07
CA MET A 1 -0.80 -3.94 35.30
C MET A 1 0.05 -2.81 34.77
N LYS A 2 1.35 -3.06 34.60
CA LYS A 2 2.33 -2.05 34.21
C LYS A 2 3.31 -2.58 33.18
N VAL A 3 3.51 -1.80 32.11
CA VAL A 3 4.59 -2.07 31.14
C VAL A 3 5.91 -1.62 31.76
N ARG A 4 6.79 -2.58 32.06
CA ARG A 4 8.15 -2.28 32.54
C ARG A 4 9.09 -1.93 31.39
N GLU A 5 8.91 -2.60 30.25
CA GLU A 5 9.78 -2.40 29.09
C GLU A 5 9.06 -2.79 27.79
N LEU A 6 9.35 -2.07 26.70
CA LEU A 6 8.96 -2.45 25.34
C LEU A 6 10.20 -2.42 24.44
N LYS A 7 10.53 -3.57 23.85
CA LYS A 7 11.64 -3.75 22.92
C LYS A 7 11.12 -4.14 21.54
N VAL A 8 11.72 -3.56 20.51
CA VAL A 8 11.52 -3.97 19.11
C VAL A 8 12.71 -4.85 18.73
N LEU A 9 12.44 -6.10 18.41
CA LEU A 9 13.44 -7.08 18.01
C LEU A 9 13.47 -7.18 16.48
N ARG A 10 14.66 -6.98 15.91
CA ARG A 10 14.95 -7.03 14.48
C ARG A 10 15.88 -8.19 14.20
N GLY A 11 15.59 -8.98 13.17
CA GLY A 11 16.43 -10.12 12.76
C GLY A 11 16.28 -11.34 13.69
N PRO A 12 17.19 -12.33 13.54
CA PRO A 12 17.23 -13.50 14.41
C PRO A 12 17.33 -13.09 15.89
N ASN A 13 16.49 -13.68 16.73
CA ASN A 13 16.37 -13.30 18.14
C ASN A 13 16.12 -14.53 19.02
N PHE A 14 16.15 -14.32 20.35
CA PHE A 14 15.97 -15.38 21.35
C PHE A 14 14.65 -16.16 21.20
N TRP A 15 13.57 -15.48 20.80
CA TRP A 15 12.22 -16.07 20.72
C TRP A 15 12.01 -16.87 19.44
N SER A 16 12.65 -16.46 18.35
CA SER A 16 12.55 -17.15 17.07
C SER A 16 13.75 -16.87 16.18
N ILE A 17 14.29 -17.94 15.61
CA ILE A 17 15.29 -17.86 14.53
C ILE A 17 14.64 -17.60 13.16
N LYS A 18 13.33 -17.85 13.03
CA LYS A 18 12.57 -17.70 11.77
C LYS A 18 11.78 -16.39 11.70
N ARG A 19 11.25 -15.93 12.83
CA ARG A 19 10.46 -14.68 12.92
C ARG A 19 11.36 -13.54 13.36
N HIS A 20 11.60 -12.60 12.45
CA HIS A 20 12.60 -11.54 12.63
C HIS A 20 12.02 -10.19 13.07
N LYS A 21 10.70 -10.04 13.06
CA LYS A 21 9.99 -8.82 13.44
C LYS A 21 9.11 -9.13 14.64
N LEU A 22 9.65 -8.96 15.85
CA LEU A 22 8.92 -9.23 17.09
C LEU A 22 8.92 -8.01 18.03
N ILE A 23 7.77 -7.71 18.63
CA ILE A 23 7.69 -6.82 19.79
C ILE A 23 7.80 -7.68 21.03
N GLN A 24 8.70 -7.34 21.95
CA GLN A 24 8.78 -7.93 23.29
C GLN A 24 8.36 -6.89 24.32
N ILE A 25 7.37 -7.23 25.13
CA ILE A 25 6.89 -6.44 26.25
C ILE A 25 7.23 -7.18 27.53
N THR A 26 7.88 -6.50 28.47
CA THR A 26 7.99 -6.98 29.85
C THR A 26 6.83 -6.39 30.63
N LEU A 27 5.85 -7.24 30.94
CA LEU A 27 4.59 -6.87 31.58
C LEU A 27 4.59 -7.34 33.03
N ASP A 28 4.29 -6.42 33.94
CA ASP A 28 4.03 -6.68 35.34
C ASP A 28 2.51 -6.73 35.56
N LEU A 29 1.98 -7.89 35.92
CA LEU A 29 0.54 -8.05 36.10
C LEU A 29 0.04 -7.39 37.39
N GLU A 30 0.91 -7.11 38.35
CA GLU A 30 0.54 -6.58 39.67
C GLU A 30 -0.56 -7.46 40.29
N GLU A 31 -1.68 -6.88 40.75
CA GLU A 31 -2.79 -7.63 41.33
C GLU A 31 -3.45 -8.64 40.36
N LEU A 32 -3.29 -8.46 39.03
CA LEU A 32 -3.85 -9.37 38.04
C LEU A 32 -3.11 -10.72 37.99
N GLU A 33 -1.95 -10.85 38.64
CA GLU A 33 -1.30 -12.15 38.82
C GLU A 33 -2.19 -13.13 39.58
N PHE A 34 -2.99 -12.61 40.52
CA PHE A 34 -3.90 -13.39 41.36
C PHE A 34 -5.36 -13.37 40.87
N LYS A 35 -5.62 -12.74 39.71
CA LYS A 35 -6.95 -12.63 39.09
C LYS A 35 -6.87 -13.10 37.63
N PRO A 36 -6.78 -14.43 37.41
CA PRO A 36 -6.87 -15.00 36.06
C PRO A 36 -8.23 -14.67 35.42
N THR A 37 -8.33 -14.85 34.11
CA THR A 37 -9.51 -14.40 33.33
C THR A 37 -10.85 -14.94 33.77
N ASP A 38 -10.90 -16.12 34.41
CA ASP A 38 -12.11 -16.75 34.97
C ASP A 38 -12.59 -16.09 36.27
N GLU A 39 -11.70 -15.41 36.99
CA GLU A 39 -12.00 -14.62 38.19
C GLU A 39 -12.44 -13.18 37.85
N ILE A 40 -12.47 -12.81 36.56
CA ILE A 40 -12.90 -11.48 36.09
C ILE A 40 -14.33 -11.57 35.55
N PRO A 41 -15.35 -11.05 36.26
CA PRO A 41 -16.75 -11.22 35.86
C PRO A 41 -17.05 -10.64 34.48
N GLY A 42 -17.66 -11.47 33.62
CA GLY A 42 -18.09 -11.09 32.27
C GLY A 42 -16.97 -10.86 31.26
N PHE A 43 -15.72 -11.21 31.60
CA PHE A 43 -14.56 -10.92 30.74
C PHE A 43 -14.64 -11.65 29.40
N LEU A 44 -14.99 -12.94 29.43
CA LEU A 44 -15.09 -13.77 28.22
C LEU A 44 -16.15 -13.22 27.26
N GLU A 45 -17.33 -12.87 27.78
CA GLU A 45 -18.45 -12.36 26.99
C GLU A 45 -18.09 -11.04 26.32
N ARG A 46 -17.45 -10.12 27.06
CA ARG A 46 -16.98 -8.84 26.51
C ARG A 46 -15.91 -9.05 25.43
N LEU A 47 -14.97 -9.97 25.65
CA LEU A 47 -13.93 -10.29 24.67
C LEU A 47 -14.52 -10.90 23.39
N GLN A 48 -15.48 -11.82 23.51
CA GLN A 48 -16.19 -12.41 22.37
C GLN A 48 -17.01 -11.38 21.59
N GLN A 49 -17.63 -10.43 22.30
CA GLN A 49 -18.39 -9.35 21.65
C GLN A 49 -17.48 -8.38 20.89
N LEU A 50 -16.32 -8.02 21.46
CA LEU A 50 -15.40 -7.06 20.85
C LEU A 50 -14.55 -7.67 19.73
N LEU A 51 -14.10 -8.91 19.89
CA LEU A 51 -13.19 -9.61 18.97
C LEU A 51 -13.70 -11.04 18.68
N PRO A 52 -14.83 -11.19 17.98
CA PRO A 52 -15.44 -12.51 17.73
C PRO A 52 -14.55 -13.43 16.87
N SER A 53 -13.75 -12.85 15.98
CA SER A 53 -12.83 -13.55 15.08
C SER A 53 -11.68 -14.28 15.79
N LEU A 54 -11.38 -13.95 17.06
CA LEU A 54 -10.46 -14.73 17.90
C LEU A 54 -10.88 -16.19 18.05
N HIS A 55 -12.12 -16.55 17.73
CA HIS A 55 -12.56 -17.94 17.64
C HIS A 55 -11.71 -18.76 16.66
N GLU A 56 -11.22 -18.16 15.58
CA GLU A 56 -10.45 -18.86 14.55
C GLU A 56 -8.97 -19.04 14.95
N HIS A 57 -8.50 -18.33 15.97
CA HIS A 57 -7.13 -18.45 16.46
C HIS A 57 -6.88 -19.82 17.10
N ARG A 58 -6.04 -20.61 16.43
CA ARG A 58 -5.55 -21.89 16.93
C ARG A 58 -4.48 -21.64 17.99
N CYS A 59 -4.88 -21.65 19.27
CA CYS A 59 -3.94 -21.75 20.39
C CYS A 59 -3.31 -23.16 20.42
N SER A 60 -2.39 -23.42 21.35
CA SER A 60 -1.71 -24.71 21.62
C SER A 60 -2.57 -26.00 21.53
N VAL A 61 -3.89 -25.89 21.63
CA VAL A 61 -4.87 -26.99 21.55
C VAL A 61 -5.16 -27.42 20.10
N GLY A 62 -4.77 -26.63 19.09
CA GLY A 62 -4.81 -27.01 17.67
C GLY A 62 -6.17 -26.92 16.97
N ASN A 63 -7.25 -26.71 17.72
CA ASN A 63 -8.63 -26.62 17.22
C ASN A 63 -9.17 -25.16 17.28
N PRO A 64 -10.08 -24.77 16.37
CA PRO A 64 -10.85 -23.52 16.49
C PRO A 64 -11.54 -23.42 17.86
N GLY A 65 -11.61 -22.23 18.43
CA GLY A 65 -12.21 -21.95 19.74
C GLY A 65 -11.31 -22.24 20.95
N GLY A 66 -10.16 -22.89 20.75
CA GLY A 66 -9.26 -23.28 21.84
C GLY A 66 -8.71 -22.13 22.69
N PHE A 67 -8.63 -20.91 22.14
CA PHE A 67 -8.27 -19.73 22.91
C PHE A 67 -9.37 -19.32 23.90
N PHE A 68 -10.62 -19.23 23.44
CA PHE A 68 -11.74 -18.90 24.33
C PHE A 68 -11.97 -19.95 25.42
N GLU A 69 -11.72 -21.23 25.12
CA GLU A 69 -11.73 -22.27 26.16
C GLU A 69 -10.67 -22.02 27.24
N ARG A 70 -9.47 -21.57 26.86
CA ARG A 70 -8.42 -21.18 27.83
C ARG A 70 -8.83 -19.96 28.65
N VAL A 71 -9.43 -18.95 28.02
CA VAL A 71 -9.94 -17.77 28.74
C VAL A 71 -11.01 -18.19 29.76
N LYS A 72 -11.91 -19.10 29.37
CA LYS A 72 -12.95 -19.64 30.27
C LYS A 72 -12.40 -20.44 31.45
N ARG A 73 -11.29 -21.16 31.25
CA ARG A 73 -10.62 -21.96 32.29
C ARG A 73 -9.70 -21.15 33.20
N GLY A 74 -9.45 -19.89 32.87
CA GLY A 74 -8.44 -19.06 33.52
C GLY A 74 -7.10 -19.09 32.81
N THR A 75 -6.70 -17.94 32.29
CA THR A 75 -5.36 -17.67 31.79
C THR A 75 -4.89 -16.31 32.27
N TRP A 76 -3.58 -16.07 32.25
CA TRP A 76 -3.01 -14.78 32.62
C TRP A 76 -3.19 -13.72 31.52
N MET A 77 -3.31 -12.46 31.94
CA MET A 77 -3.60 -11.33 31.05
C MET A 77 -2.52 -11.11 29.98
N GLY A 78 -1.26 -11.44 30.27
CA GLY A 78 -0.18 -11.37 29.27
C GLY A 78 -0.48 -12.22 28.02
N HIS A 79 -0.98 -13.44 28.21
CA HIS A 79 -1.38 -14.33 27.11
C HIS A 79 -2.61 -13.82 26.36
N VAL A 80 -3.53 -13.12 27.04
CA VAL A 80 -4.70 -12.51 26.37
C VAL A 80 -4.27 -11.33 25.50
N ILE A 81 -3.44 -10.43 26.03
CA ILE A 81 -2.94 -9.26 25.30
C ILE A 81 -2.15 -9.68 24.06
N GLU A 82 -1.37 -10.76 24.15
CA GLU A 82 -0.69 -11.35 22.99
C GLU A 82 -1.67 -11.69 21.86
N HIS A 83 -2.75 -12.41 22.17
CA HIS A 83 -3.76 -12.79 21.18
C HIS A 83 -4.55 -11.58 20.65
N ILE A 84 -4.86 -10.60 21.51
CA ILE A 84 -5.47 -9.32 21.08
C ILE A 84 -4.54 -8.61 20.09
N ALA A 85 -3.24 -8.51 20.40
CA ALA A 85 -2.27 -7.83 19.56
C ALA A 85 -2.13 -8.48 18.16
N ILE A 86 -2.20 -9.81 18.09
CA ILE A 86 -2.19 -10.53 16.80
C ILE A 86 -3.50 -10.26 16.04
N GLU A 87 -4.64 -10.33 16.73
CA GLU A 87 -5.96 -10.18 16.11
C GLU A 87 -6.17 -8.80 15.50
N ILE A 88 -5.91 -7.72 16.25
CA ILE A 88 -6.16 -6.37 15.75
C ILE A 88 -5.27 -6.01 14.55
N GLN A 89 -4.11 -6.66 14.42
CA GLN A 89 -3.27 -6.54 13.21
C GLN A 89 -3.89 -7.26 12.02
N ASN A 90 -4.39 -8.49 12.22
CA ASN A 90 -5.07 -9.25 11.18
C ASN A 90 -6.35 -8.53 10.71
N LEU A 91 -7.14 -7.98 11.63
CA LEU A 91 -8.31 -7.14 11.31
C LEU A 91 -7.93 -5.86 10.55
N ALA A 92 -6.75 -5.29 10.83
CA ALA A 92 -6.21 -4.16 10.07
C ALA A 92 -5.68 -4.55 8.67
N GLY A 93 -5.60 -5.85 8.35
CA GLY A 93 -5.12 -6.39 7.06
C GLY A 93 -3.64 -6.77 7.04
N ILE A 94 -3.02 -6.92 8.21
CA ILE A 94 -1.59 -7.24 8.37
C ILE A 94 -1.48 -8.70 8.80
N GLU A 95 -0.97 -9.55 7.91
CA GLU A 95 -0.85 -10.99 8.16
C GLU A 95 0.29 -11.30 9.15
N VAL A 96 -0.08 -11.56 10.40
CA VAL A 96 0.82 -11.97 11.48
C VAL A 96 0.21 -13.12 12.27
N GLY A 97 1.05 -13.98 12.85
CA GLY A 97 0.52 -15.16 13.55
C GLY A 97 1.39 -15.75 14.64
N PHE A 98 2.56 -15.18 14.92
CA PHE A 98 3.41 -15.65 16.01
C PHE A 98 3.19 -14.82 17.28
N GLY A 99 2.97 -15.53 18.39
CA GLY A 99 2.91 -14.99 19.74
C GLY A 99 3.53 -15.97 20.73
N GLN A 100 4.12 -15.44 21.79
CA GLN A 100 4.55 -16.24 22.93
C GLN A 100 4.67 -15.41 24.22
N THR A 101 4.10 -15.95 25.31
CA THR A 101 4.22 -15.38 26.65
C THR A 101 4.94 -16.35 27.59
N ARG A 102 5.96 -15.87 28.31
CA ARG A 102 6.73 -16.65 29.30
C ARG A 102 7.05 -15.82 30.54
N GLY A 103 7.07 -16.47 31.70
CA GLY A 103 7.53 -15.83 32.95
C GLY A 103 9.00 -15.41 32.86
N THR A 104 9.35 -14.32 33.53
CA THR A 104 10.74 -13.82 33.61
C THR A 104 11.57 -14.49 34.71
N GLY A 105 10.92 -15.26 35.59
CA GLY A 105 11.47 -15.80 36.84
C GLY A 105 11.10 -14.96 38.06
N ALA A 106 10.73 -13.69 37.88
CA ALA A 106 10.10 -12.89 38.92
C ALA A 106 8.58 -13.11 38.93
N GLU A 107 7.99 -13.22 40.12
CA GLU A 107 6.55 -13.40 40.32
C GLU A 107 5.76 -12.24 39.71
N GLY A 108 4.68 -12.55 38.99
CA GLY A 108 3.82 -11.56 38.32
C GLY A 108 4.42 -10.89 37.08
N VAL A 109 5.67 -11.20 36.70
CA VAL A 109 6.37 -10.52 35.60
C VAL A 109 6.62 -11.47 34.43
N TYR A 110 6.11 -11.09 33.25
CA TYR A 110 6.13 -11.88 32.03
C TYR A 110 6.79 -11.15 30.88
N HIS A 111 7.49 -11.90 30.03
CA HIS A 111 7.80 -11.49 28.68
C HIS A 111 6.67 -11.96 27.75
N MET A 112 5.97 -11.01 27.16
CA MET A 112 4.97 -11.23 26.13
C MET A 112 5.53 -10.76 24.80
N VAL A 113 5.44 -11.61 23.78
CA VAL A 113 6.07 -11.39 22.49
C VAL A 113 5.05 -11.65 21.40
N PHE A 114 4.98 -10.77 20.41
CA PHE A 114 4.15 -10.98 19.22
C PHE A 114 4.82 -10.45 17.97
N GLU A 115 4.45 -11.02 16.82
CA GLU A 115 4.92 -10.60 15.50
C GLU A 115 4.26 -9.30 15.04
N TYR A 116 5.05 -8.44 14.38
CA TYR A 116 4.57 -7.18 13.83
C TYR A 116 4.84 -7.04 12.33
N GLY A 117 4.00 -6.26 11.65
CA GLY A 117 4.17 -5.91 10.25
C GLY A 117 5.30 -4.89 10.05
N GLU A 118 5.10 -3.66 10.54
CA GLU A 118 6.10 -2.59 10.53
C GLU A 118 6.28 -1.98 11.93
N GLU A 119 7.43 -1.34 12.20
CA GLU A 119 7.88 -1.08 13.58
C GLU A 119 7.00 -0.11 14.34
N GLU A 120 6.68 1.04 13.76
CA GLU A 120 5.84 2.04 14.43
C GLU A 120 4.41 1.51 14.62
N GLN A 121 3.92 0.78 13.62
CA GLN A 121 2.64 0.08 13.73
C GLN A 121 2.66 -0.99 14.84
N GLY A 122 3.73 -1.76 14.99
CA GLY A 122 3.88 -2.77 16.05
C GLY A 122 3.92 -2.14 17.45
N ARG A 123 4.62 -1.00 17.60
CA ARG A 123 4.63 -0.22 18.85
C ARG A 123 3.25 0.32 19.20
N TYR A 124 2.50 0.80 18.22
CA TYR A 124 1.12 1.25 18.43
C TYR A 124 0.22 0.09 18.86
N THR A 125 0.31 -1.04 18.15
CA THR A 125 -0.44 -2.27 18.42
C THR A 125 -0.22 -2.76 19.85
N ALA A 126 1.03 -2.76 20.33
CA ALA A 126 1.35 -3.10 21.71
C ALA A 126 0.56 -2.27 22.73
N LYS A 127 0.49 -0.95 22.52
CA LYS A 127 -0.24 -0.04 23.40
C LYS A 127 -1.75 -0.22 23.27
N ALA A 128 -2.25 -0.40 22.04
CA ALA A 128 -3.67 -0.64 21.77
C ALA A 128 -4.17 -1.93 22.43
N ALA A 129 -3.43 -3.04 22.29
CA ALA A 129 -3.79 -4.32 22.88
C ALA A 129 -3.88 -4.26 24.41
N ILE A 130 -3.00 -3.48 25.06
CA ILE A 130 -3.05 -3.23 26.51
C ILE A 130 -4.29 -2.40 26.87
N ARG A 131 -4.57 -1.30 26.16
CA ARG A 131 -5.78 -0.49 26.40
C ARG A 131 -7.07 -1.30 26.23
N ILE A 132 -7.13 -2.14 25.20
CA ILE A 132 -8.25 -3.06 24.97
C ILE A 132 -8.42 -3.98 26.17
N ALA A 133 -7.33 -4.62 26.63
CA ALA A 133 -7.39 -5.49 27.79
C ALA A 133 -7.84 -4.76 29.07
N GLU A 134 -7.34 -3.55 29.33
CA GLU A 134 -7.77 -2.74 30.49
C GLU A 134 -9.26 -2.40 30.43
N ALA A 135 -9.77 -1.97 29.27
CA ALA A 135 -11.20 -1.70 29.10
C ALA A 135 -12.05 -2.96 29.31
N LEU A 136 -11.60 -4.11 28.80
CA LEU A 136 -12.27 -5.40 29.00
C LEU A 136 -12.27 -5.83 30.47
N ILE A 137 -11.20 -5.57 31.22
CA ILE A 137 -11.14 -5.85 32.67
C ILE A 137 -12.12 -4.97 33.43
N ASN A 138 -12.14 -3.68 33.11
CA ASN A 138 -12.98 -2.69 33.79
C ASN A 138 -14.46 -2.73 33.39
N GLY A 139 -14.81 -3.47 32.33
CA GLY A 139 -16.17 -3.51 31.80
C GLY A 139 -16.56 -2.25 31.02
N GLU A 140 -15.58 -1.54 30.49
CA GLU A 140 -15.76 -0.31 29.71
C GLU A 140 -16.00 -0.62 28.22
N SER A 141 -16.76 0.25 27.54
CA SER A 141 -16.90 0.19 26.08
C SER A 141 -15.61 0.63 25.40
N TYR A 142 -15.23 -0.06 24.32
CA TYR A 142 -14.01 0.26 23.56
C TYR A 142 -14.30 0.49 22.08
N ASP A 143 -13.82 1.60 21.52
CA ASP A 143 -13.88 1.87 20.09
C ASP A 143 -12.69 1.23 19.36
N LEU A 144 -12.89 -0.01 18.91
CA LEU A 144 -11.90 -0.75 18.14
C LEU A 144 -11.58 -0.09 16.79
N GLN A 145 -12.54 0.59 16.16
CA GLN A 145 -12.37 1.08 14.79
C GLN A 145 -11.30 2.17 14.70
N THR A 146 -11.22 3.05 15.70
CA THR A 146 -10.18 4.07 15.79
C THR A 146 -8.77 3.45 15.76
N ASP A 147 -8.54 2.37 16.51
CA ASP A 147 -7.24 1.70 16.53
C ASP A 147 -6.96 0.99 15.20
N LEU A 148 -7.95 0.32 14.60
CA LEU A 148 -7.76 -0.40 13.33
C LEU A 148 -7.37 0.55 12.18
N VAL A 149 -8.00 1.73 12.11
CA VAL A 149 -7.67 2.77 11.12
C VAL A 149 -6.24 3.25 11.32
N GLU A 150 -5.83 3.52 12.55
CA GLU A 150 -4.48 4.01 12.85
C GLU A 150 -3.40 2.94 12.61
N ILE A 151 -3.66 1.69 12.98
CA ILE A 151 -2.78 0.54 12.67
C ILE A 151 -2.58 0.43 11.17
N ARG A 152 -3.67 0.47 10.37
CA ARG A 152 -3.60 0.40 8.91
C ARG A 152 -2.86 1.58 8.31
N ARG A 153 -3.06 2.79 8.83
CA ARG A 153 -2.38 4.01 8.39
C ARG A 153 -0.87 3.93 8.63
N LEU A 154 -0.45 3.55 9.85
CA LEU A 154 0.96 3.39 10.20
C LEU A 154 1.63 2.30 9.36
N TRP A 155 0.94 1.17 9.16
CA TRP A 155 1.46 0.10 8.30
C TRP A 155 1.60 0.54 6.85
N THR A 156 0.59 1.20 6.28
CA THR A 156 0.61 1.62 4.87
C THR A 156 1.69 2.68 4.62
N LYS A 157 1.96 3.55 5.59
CA LYS A 157 3.01 4.56 5.52
C LYS A 157 4.41 3.94 5.41
N GLU A 158 4.66 2.82 6.10
CA GLU A 158 6.00 2.22 6.19
C GLU A 158 6.20 1.01 5.28
N LYS A 159 5.14 0.30 4.90
CA LYS A 159 5.26 -0.92 4.09
C LYS A 159 5.92 -0.63 2.75
N LEU A 160 6.59 -1.64 2.19
CA LEU A 160 7.12 -1.55 0.83
C LEU A 160 5.97 -1.46 -0.18
N GLY A 161 6.10 -0.56 -1.16
CA GLY A 161 5.16 -0.46 -2.28
C GLY A 161 5.08 -1.75 -3.11
N PRO A 162 4.03 -1.93 -3.93
CA PRO A 162 3.71 -3.21 -4.58
C PRO A 162 4.86 -3.75 -5.44
N SER A 163 5.58 -2.88 -6.15
CA SER A 163 6.71 -3.28 -7.01
C SER A 163 7.89 -3.82 -6.19
N THR A 164 8.36 -3.05 -5.20
CA THR A 164 9.47 -3.46 -4.32
C THR A 164 9.09 -4.68 -3.49
N GLY A 165 7.85 -4.69 -2.95
CA GLY A 165 7.29 -5.78 -2.19
C GLY A 165 7.27 -7.09 -2.98
N SER A 166 6.91 -7.05 -4.27
CA SER A 166 6.93 -8.23 -5.14
C SER A 166 8.33 -8.82 -5.30
N ILE A 167 9.35 -7.98 -5.52
CA ILE A 167 10.75 -8.43 -5.63
C ILE A 167 11.23 -9.00 -4.30
N VAL A 168 10.92 -8.35 -3.18
CA VAL A 168 11.30 -8.77 -1.83
C VAL A 168 10.63 -10.09 -1.44
N ASN A 169 9.35 -10.26 -1.73
CA ASN A 169 8.62 -11.48 -1.44
C ASN A 169 9.16 -12.66 -2.25
N GLU A 170 9.46 -12.46 -3.53
CA GLU A 170 10.09 -13.49 -4.36
C GLU A 170 11.52 -13.82 -3.89
N ALA A 171 12.30 -12.81 -3.47
CA ALA A 171 13.62 -13.02 -2.89
C ALA A 171 13.54 -13.87 -1.61
N ARG A 172 12.62 -13.54 -0.69
CA ARG A 172 12.36 -14.34 0.53
C ARG A 172 11.93 -15.77 0.19
N ARG A 173 11.03 -15.95 -0.78
CA ARG A 173 10.58 -17.28 -1.25
C ARG A 173 11.74 -18.14 -1.76
N ARG A 174 12.74 -17.52 -2.37
CA ARG A 174 13.97 -18.18 -2.84
C ARG A 174 15.07 -18.29 -1.78
N ASN A 175 14.77 -17.97 -0.52
CA ASN A 175 15.74 -17.90 0.58
C ASN A 175 16.92 -16.95 0.29
N ILE A 176 16.68 -15.89 -0.50
CA ILE A 176 17.63 -14.81 -0.69
C ILE A 176 17.47 -13.85 0.49
N PRO A 177 18.54 -13.56 1.24
CA PRO A 177 18.52 -12.62 2.35
C PRO A 177 18.07 -11.23 1.90
N VAL A 178 17.22 -10.58 2.69
CA VAL A 178 16.70 -9.23 2.39
C VAL A 178 16.96 -8.32 3.58
N ILE A 179 17.59 -7.18 3.33
CA ILE A 179 17.83 -6.13 4.33
C ILE A 179 17.30 -4.82 3.75
N ARG A 180 16.33 -4.20 4.43
CA ARG A 180 15.91 -2.83 4.10
C ARG A 180 16.95 -1.85 4.67
N LEU A 181 17.44 -0.94 3.84
CA LEU A 181 18.54 -0.04 4.20
C LEU A 181 18.05 1.34 4.66
N ASP A 182 16.81 1.70 4.36
CA ASP A 182 16.16 2.95 4.74
C ASP A 182 14.68 2.74 5.12
N ASN A 183 13.98 3.85 5.34
CA ASN A 183 12.53 3.85 5.58
C ASN A 183 11.71 3.90 4.28
N ASP A 184 12.37 3.93 3.12
CA ASP A 184 11.77 4.04 1.79
C ASP A 184 11.90 2.70 1.07
N SER A 185 12.36 2.69 -0.19
CA SER A 185 12.36 1.51 -1.04
C SER A 185 13.74 0.93 -1.29
N LEU A 186 14.79 1.40 -0.59
CA LEU A 186 16.15 0.91 -0.76
C LEU A 186 16.33 -0.42 -0.02
N VAL A 187 16.58 -1.46 -0.80
CA VAL A 187 16.68 -2.83 -0.30
C VAL A 187 17.95 -3.48 -0.82
N GLN A 188 18.66 -4.16 0.07
CA GLN A 188 19.73 -5.08 -0.25
C GLN A 188 19.21 -6.52 -0.35
N LEU A 189 19.63 -7.21 -1.40
CA LEU A 189 19.40 -8.63 -1.63
C LEU A 189 20.73 -9.38 -1.58
N GLY A 190 20.83 -10.41 -0.75
CA GLY A 190 22.05 -11.23 -0.59
C GLY A 190 23.17 -10.56 0.21
N TYR A 191 24.34 -11.22 0.20
CA TYR A 191 25.53 -10.85 0.98
C TYR A 191 26.81 -10.86 0.14
N GLY A 192 27.83 -10.13 0.62
CA GLY A 192 29.19 -10.15 0.08
C GLY A 192 29.25 -9.88 -1.43
N ALA A 193 30.07 -10.62 -2.17
CA ALA A 193 30.24 -10.43 -3.61
C ALA A 193 28.96 -10.67 -4.45
N LYS A 194 27.94 -11.33 -3.87
CA LYS A 194 26.65 -11.58 -4.52
C LYS A 194 25.58 -10.57 -4.11
N LEU A 195 25.90 -9.58 -3.27
CA LEU A 195 24.95 -8.55 -2.87
C LEU A 195 24.48 -7.76 -4.08
N ARG A 196 23.19 -7.42 -4.08
CA ARG A 196 22.55 -6.51 -5.04
C ARG A 196 21.72 -5.50 -4.27
N ARG A 197 21.58 -4.31 -4.83
CA ARG A 197 20.72 -3.26 -4.29
C ARG A 197 19.65 -2.92 -5.31
N ILE A 198 18.46 -2.67 -4.80
CA ILE A 198 17.33 -2.15 -5.55
C ILE A 198 16.75 -0.96 -4.81
N GLU A 199 16.23 -0.02 -5.58
CA GLU A 199 15.37 1.05 -5.09
C GLU A 199 14.16 1.10 -6.03
N ALA A 200 12.97 0.83 -5.49
CA ALA A 200 11.82 0.44 -6.29
C ALA A 200 12.14 -0.70 -7.27
N THR A 201 12.12 -0.41 -8.58
CA THR A 201 12.49 -1.34 -9.66
C THR A 201 13.83 -1.02 -10.30
N ILE A 202 14.52 0.03 -9.85
CA ILE A 202 15.88 0.37 -10.27
C ILE A 202 16.84 -0.57 -9.55
N THR A 203 17.77 -1.16 -10.29
CA THR A 203 18.72 -2.13 -9.73
C THR A 203 20.14 -1.60 -9.85
N SER A 204 21.08 -2.22 -9.14
CA SER A 204 22.51 -1.95 -9.32
C SER A 204 23.05 -2.26 -10.74
N HIS A 205 22.23 -2.81 -11.64
CA HIS A 205 22.55 -3.02 -13.06
C HIS A 205 21.88 -2.01 -13.99
N THR A 206 20.97 -1.17 -13.47
CA THR A 206 20.37 -0.10 -14.24
C THR A 206 21.40 1.03 -14.36
N SER A 207 21.83 1.33 -15.59
CA SER A 207 22.76 2.44 -15.85
C SER A 207 22.11 3.77 -15.45
N SER A 208 22.85 4.67 -14.81
CA SER A 208 22.37 6.02 -14.51
C SER A 208 21.94 6.75 -15.77
N LEU A 209 22.71 6.62 -16.86
CA LEU A 209 22.36 7.19 -18.17
C LEU A 209 21.03 6.66 -18.69
N ALA A 210 20.70 5.39 -18.42
CA ALA A 210 19.41 4.82 -18.83
C ALA A 210 18.25 5.40 -18.03
N VAL A 211 18.46 5.68 -16.72
CA VAL A 211 17.46 6.37 -15.89
C VAL A 211 17.26 7.80 -16.37
N ASP A 212 18.34 8.53 -16.62
CA ASP A 212 18.29 9.92 -17.09
C ASP A 212 17.59 10.04 -18.46
N VAL A 213 17.92 9.14 -19.39
CA VAL A 213 17.25 9.07 -20.70
C VAL A 213 15.77 8.75 -20.53
N ALA A 214 15.41 7.71 -19.77
CA ALA A 214 14.02 7.29 -19.61
C ALA A 214 13.15 8.33 -18.87
N GLY A 215 13.76 9.16 -18.02
CA GLY A 215 13.09 10.29 -17.36
C GLY A 215 12.82 11.47 -18.30
N ASP A 216 13.55 11.59 -19.40
CA ASP A 216 13.45 12.66 -20.38
C ASP A 216 12.74 12.17 -21.65
N LYS A 217 11.52 12.68 -21.88
CA LYS A 217 10.68 12.23 -23.00
C LYS A 217 11.29 12.57 -24.36
N ASP A 218 11.95 13.72 -24.49
CA ASP A 218 12.55 14.17 -25.75
C ASP A 218 13.80 13.33 -26.08
N LYS A 219 14.70 13.13 -25.11
CA LYS A 219 15.87 12.25 -25.30
C LYS A 219 15.46 10.81 -25.62
N THR A 220 14.48 10.27 -24.90
CA THR A 220 13.94 8.92 -25.18
C THR A 220 13.42 8.84 -26.60
N LYS A 221 12.60 9.82 -27.02
CA LYS A 221 12.00 9.87 -28.35
C LYS A 221 13.05 9.91 -29.45
N LYS A 222 14.04 10.80 -29.34
CA LYS A 222 15.15 10.93 -30.30
C LYS A 222 15.91 9.62 -30.46
N LEU A 223 16.27 8.97 -29.36
CA LEU A 223 16.97 7.68 -29.41
C LEU A 223 16.15 6.56 -30.08
N LEU A 224 14.84 6.51 -29.82
CA LEU A 224 13.95 5.55 -30.48
C LEU A 224 13.82 5.87 -31.98
N GLN A 225 13.70 7.15 -32.34
CA GLN A 225 13.61 7.60 -33.72
C GLN A 225 14.90 7.31 -34.51
N ASP A 226 16.07 7.59 -33.94
CA ASP A 226 17.38 7.28 -34.53
C ASP A 226 17.56 5.77 -34.75
N ALA A 227 16.94 4.95 -33.90
CA ALA A 227 16.87 3.51 -34.04
C ALA A 227 15.78 3.03 -35.04
N ASN A 228 15.12 3.95 -35.77
CA ASN A 228 14.01 3.70 -36.69
C ASN A 228 12.79 3.03 -36.05
N LEU A 229 12.57 3.25 -34.76
CA LEU A 229 11.34 2.82 -34.09
C LEU A 229 10.24 3.88 -34.28
N PRO A 230 8.97 3.45 -34.45
CA PRO A 230 7.88 4.38 -34.61
C PRO A 230 7.64 5.16 -33.32
N VAL A 231 7.74 6.48 -33.41
CA VAL A 231 7.40 7.42 -32.34
C VAL A 231 6.39 8.44 -32.86
N PRO A 232 5.48 8.97 -32.00
CA PRO A 232 4.59 10.05 -32.41
C PRO A 232 5.38 11.27 -32.88
N TYR A 233 5.06 11.81 -34.05
CA TYR A 233 5.67 13.05 -34.52
C TYR A 233 5.31 14.21 -33.59
N GLY A 234 6.25 15.12 -33.33
CA GLY A 234 6.01 16.25 -32.44
C GLY A 234 7.28 16.90 -31.90
N ASP A 235 7.13 18.11 -31.38
CA ASP A 235 8.20 19.03 -31.01
C ASP A 235 8.02 19.57 -29.58
N VAL A 236 9.12 20.10 -29.02
CA VAL A 236 9.12 20.85 -27.76
C VAL A 236 8.95 22.33 -28.07
N VAL A 237 8.01 22.97 -27.38
CA VAL A 237 7.64 24.38 -27.57
C VAL A 237 7.62 25.10 -26.22
N THR A 238 8.00 26.37 -26.23
CA THR A 238 8.07 27.24 -25.04
C THR A 238 7.08 28.40 -25.08
N ASP A 239 6.50 28.68 -26.24
CA ASP A 239 5.58 29.79 -26.45
C ASP A 239 4.45 29.42 -27.44
N VAL A 240 3.47 30.32 -27.55
CA VAL A 240 2.25 30.09 -28.33
C VAL A 240 2.53 30.15 -29.83
N GLU A 241 3.53 30.94 -30.25
CA GLU A 241 3.97 31.02 -31.64
C GLU A 241 4.55 29.68 -32.11
N ASN A 242 5.49 29.10 -31.35
CA ASN A 242 6.09 27.79 -31.61
C ASN A 242 5.04 26.67 -31.52
N LEU A 243 4.09 26.79 -30.59
CA LEU A 243 2.95 25.87 -30.50
C LEU A 243 2.15 25.86 -31.81
N LYS A 244 1.87 27.03 -32.38
CA LYS A 244 1.12 27.14 -33.64
C LYS A 244 1.86 26.49 -34.79
N GLU A 245 3.14 26.83 -34.97
CA GLU A 245 3.97 26.26 -36.03
C GLU A 245 4.06 24.72 -35.93
N SER A 246 4.21 24.21 -34.70
CA SER A 246 4.25 22.77 -34.44
C SER A 246 2.92 22.09 -34.78
N ILE A 247 1.79 22.69 -34.38
CA ILE A 247 0.46 22.15 -34.69
C ILE A 247 0.19 22.18 -36.20
N ASP A 248 0.58 23.24 -36.90
CA ASP A 248 0.42 23.36 -38.35
C ASP A 248 1.23 22.28 -39.09
N ALA A 249 2.40 21.89 -38.57
CA ALA A 249 3.21 20.80 -39.10
C ALA A 249 2.67 19.39 -38.75
N ILE A 250 2.19 19.18 -37.52
CA ILE A 250 1.71 17.86 -37.04
C ILE A 250 0.29 17.56 -37.56
N GLY A 251 -0.56 18.58 -37.58
CA GLY A 251 -1.99 18.50 -37.83
C GLY A 251 -2.79 17.88 -36.67
N TYR A 252 -4.03 18.33 -36.49
CA TYR A 252 -4.95 17.75 -35.50
C TYR A 252 -5.33 16.28 -35.80
N PRO A 253 -5.74 15.49 -34.78
CA PRO A 253 -5.67 15.81 -33.35
C PRO A 253 -4.25 15.75 -32.76
N VAL A 254 -4.02 16.54 -31.70
CA VAL A 254 -2.74 16.61 -30.98
C VAL A 254 -2.88 16.33 -29.49
N VAL A 255 -1.75 16.03 -28.84
CA VAL A 255 -1.56 15.89 -27.40
C VAL A 255 -0.58 16.95 -26.94
N ILE A 256 -0.91 17.64 -25.85
CA ILE A 256 -0.04 18.65 -25.23
C ILE A 256 0.22 18.23 -23.78
N LYS A 257 1.49 18.15 -23.38
CA LYS A 257 1.88 17.75 -22.02
C LYS A 257 3.22 18.39 -21.61
N PRO A 258 3.50 18.52 -20.30
CA PRO A 258 4.80 19.01 -19.84
C PRO A 258 5.92 18.01 -20.19
N LEU A 259 7.10 18.53 -20.53
CA LEU A 259 8.27 17.71 -20.84
C LEU A 259 8.66 16.81 -19.65
N ASP A 260 8.75 17.37 -18.45
CA ASP A 260 9.17 16.69 -17.22
C ASP A 260 8.00 16.16 -16.35
N GLY A 261 6.80 16.10 -16.90
CA GLY A 261 5.61 15.66 -16.17
C GLY A 261 5.52 14.14 -15.99
N ASN A 262 5.17 13.69 -14.77
CA ASN A 262 4.86 12.29 -14.46
C ASN A 262 3.36 12.08 -14.18
N HIS A 263 2.89 10.84 -14.35
CA HIS A 263 1.51 10.40 -14.03
C HIS A 263 0.40 11.19 -14.75
N GLY A 264 0.69 11.72 -15.95
CA GLY A 264 -0.30 12.47 -16.75
C GLY A 264 -0.64 13.86 -16.21
N LYS A 265 0.06 14.35 -15.18
CA LYS A 265 -0.14 15.72 -14.67
C LYS A 265 0.15 16.75 -15.76
N GLY A 266 -0.79 17.67 -15.97
CA GLY A 266 -0.70 18.70 -17.01
C GLY A 266 -0.90 18.21 -18.44
N ALA A 267 -1.15 16.92 -18.67
CA ALA A 267 -1.38 16.39 -20.00
C ALA A 267 -2.84 16.61 -20.44
N THR A 268 -3.02 17.07 -21.67
CA THR A 268 -4.30 17.18 -22.35
C THR A 268 -4.22 16.42 -23.67
N ILE A 269 -5.16 15.50 -23.88
CA ILE A 269 -5.16 14.58 -25.02
C ILE A 269 -6.33 14.89 -25.97
N ASN A 270 -6.21 14.43 -27.21
CA ASN A 270 -7.26 14.53 -28.23
C ASN A 270 -7.76 15.97 -28.45
N ILE A 271 -6.82 16.90 -28.57
CA ILE A 271 -7.10 18.32 -28.85
C ILE A 271 -7.40 18.44 -30.35
N GLN A 272 -8.50 19.12 -30.69
CA GLN A 272 -9.06 19.17 -32.05
C GLN A 272 -9.02 20.57 -32.68
N ASP A 273 -8.75 21.60 -31.88
CA ASP A 273 -8.81 23.00 -32.29
C ASP A 273 -7.82 23.87 -31.51
N TRP A 274 -7.65 25.10 -32.00
CA TRP A 274 -6.65 26.04 -31.53
C TRP A 274 -6.96 26.59 -30.14
N GLU A 275 -8.22 26.92 -29.87
CA GLU A 275 -8.65 27.45 -28.59
C GLU A 275 -8.38 26.45 -27.46
N HIS A 276 -8.67 25.16 -27.68
CA HIS A 276 -8.31 24.10 -26.74
C HIS A 276 -6.80 23.88 -26.65
N ALA A 277 -6.06 23.99 -27.75
CA ALA A 277 -4.60 23.86 -27.74
C ALA A 277 -3.93 24.91 -26.85
N VAL A 278 -4.35 26.18 -26.96
CA VAL A 278 -3.83 27.28 -26.13
C VAL A 278 -4.17 27.05 -24.66
N CYS A 279 -5.39 26.64 -24.33
CA CYS A 279 -5.78 26.30 -22.97
C CYS A 279 -4.92 25.15 -22.40
N ALA A 280 -4.70 24.10 -23.20
CA ALA A 280 -3.90 22.95 -22.82
C ALA A 280 -2.43 23.30 -22.61
N PHE A 281 -1.87 24.18 -23.45
CA PHE A 281 -0.51 24.67 -23.34
C PHE A 281 -0.29 25.42 -22.01
N TYR A 282 -1.13 26.38 -21.68
CA TYR A 282 -1.02 27.09 -20.40
C TYR A 282 -1.26 26.17 -19.19
N ARG A 283 -2.11 25.14 -19.34
CA ARG A 283 -2.27 24.11 -18.31
C ARG A 283 -1.00 23.29 -18.12
N ALA A 284 -0.32 22.94 -19.20
CA ALA A 284 0.96 22.23 -19.16
C ALA A 284 2.07 23.09 -18.54
N GLN A 285 2.14 24.38 -18.91
CA GLN A 285 3.16 25.32 -18.39
C GLN A 285 3.14 25.49 -16.87
N LYS A 286 2.00 25.22 -16.20
CA LYS A 286 1.94 25.19 -14.74
C LYS A 286 2.85 24.14 -14.09
N TYR A 287 3.34 23.17 -14.87
CA TYR A 287 4.16 22.06 -14.41
C TYR A 287 5.60 22.09 -14.97
N GLY A 288 5.92 23.01 -15.87
CA GLY A 288 7.24 23.17 -16.47
C GLY A 288 7.20 24.08 -17.69
N ASP A 289 8.26 24.84 -17.93
CA ASP A 289 8.32 25.83 -19.01
C ASP A 289 8.30 25.17 -20.41
N ASP A 290 8.94 24.01 -20.52
CA ASP A 290 9.00 23.21 -21.75
C ASP A 290 7.78 22.30 -21.89
N VAL A 291 7.06 22.45 -23.01
CA VAL A 291 5.85 21.69 -23.33
C VAL A 291 6.07 20.90 -24.60
N ILE A 292 5.71 19.62 -24.60
CA ILE A 292 5.77 18.78 -25.80
C ILE A 292 4.39 18.70 -26.46
N VAL A 293 4.37 18.90 -27.77
CA VAL A 293 3.19 18.81 -28.64
C VAL A 293 3.40 17.64 -29.57
N GLU A 294 2.50 16.67 -29.55
CA GLU A 294 2.65 15.43 -30.33
C GLU A 294 1.38 15.03 -31.05
N LYS A 295 1.52 14.26 -32.13
CA LYS A 295 0.36 13.66 -32.81
C LYS A 295 -0.41 12.77 -31.84
N PHE A 296 -1.73 12.96 -31.78
CA PHE A 296 -2.58 12.01 -31.08
C PHE A 296 -2.72 10.74 -31.92
N ILE A 297 -2.40 9.60 -31.32
CA ILE A 297 -2.48 8.28 -31.95
C ILE A 297 -3.64 7.52 -31.34
N GLU A 298 -4.57 7.08 -32.19
CA GLU A 298 -5.67 6.20 -31.80
C GLU A 298 -5.23 4.74 -31.80
N GLY A 299 -5.65 4.00 -30.78
CA GLY A 299 -5.36 2.57 -30.66
C GLY A 299 -5.45 2.07 -29.23
N SER A 300 -4.96 0.85 -29.02
CA SER A 300 -4.87 0.22 -27.70
C SER A 300 -3.53 0.55 -27.04
N ASP A 301 -3.57 1.02 -25.78
CA ASP A 301 -2.38 1.27 -24.96
C ASP A 301 -1.95 0.00 -24.22
N TYR A 302 -0.76 -0.52 -24.52
CA TYR A 302 -0.17 -1.66 -23.85
C TYR A 302 1.07 -1.24 -23.05
N ARG A 303 1.12 -1.63 -21.76
CA ARG A 303 2.34 -1.58 -20.96
C ARG A 303 3.12 -2.87 -21.14
N VAL A 304 4.29 -2.77 -21.78
CA VAL A 304 5.21 -3.87 -22.04
C VAL A 304 6.29 -3.91 -20.96
N LEU A 305 6.51 -5.08 -20.35
CA LEU A 305 7.60 -5.34 -19.41
C LEU A 305 8.73 -6.10 -20.12
N VAL A 306 9.91 -5.48 -20.16
CA VAL A 306 11.14 -6.09 -20.69
C VAL A 306 12.13 -6.27 -19.53
N VAL A 307 12.65 -7.48 -19.37
CA VAL A 307 13.66 -7.81 -18.35
C VAL A 307 14.81 -8.53 -19.03
N ASN A 308 16.04 -8.03 -18.83
CA ASN A 308 17.25 -8.60 -19.45
C ASN A 308 17.10 -8.81 -20.97
N ASN A 309 16.63 -7.78 -21.68
CA ASN A 309 16.41 -7.77 -23.13
C ASN A 309 15.39 -8.81 -23.62
N LYS A 310 14.53 -9.33 -22.73
CA LYS A 310 13.45 -10.25 -23.09
C LYS A 310 12.10 -9.63 -22.77
N PHE A 311 11.17 -9.72 -23.71
CA PHE A 311 9.76 -9.45 -23.45
C PHE A 311 9.22 -10.49 -22.46
N VAL A 312 8.69 -10.03 -21.33
CA VAL A 312 8.18 -10.91 -20.25
C VAL A 312 6.66 -10.89 -20.19
N ALA A 313 6.06 -9.70 -20.28
CA ALA A 313 4.61 -9.54 -20.16
C ALA A 313 4.14 -8.26 -20.84
N ALA A 314 2.88 -8.24 -21.26
CA ALA A 314 2.17 -7.02 -21.66
C ALA A 314 0.84 -6.93 -20.91
N ALA A 315 0.44 -5.73 -20.52
CA ALA A 315 -0.86 -5.44 -19.95
C ALA A 315 -1.57 -4.38 -20.77
N LEU A 316 -2.80 -4.66 -21.19
CA LEU A 316 -3.69 -3.65 -21.78
C LEU A 316 -4.09 -2.66 -20.69
N ARG A 317 -3.89 -1.36 -20.95
CA ARG A 317 -4.40 -0.32 -20.06
C ARG A 317 -5.80 0.09 -20.48
N THR A 318 -6.74 -0.13 -19.58
CA THR A 318 -8.11 0.36 -19.72
C THR A 318 -8.29 1.58 -18.82
N PRO A 319 -8.85 2.70 -19.31
CA PRO A 319 -9.27 3.80 -18.46
C PRO A 319 -10.23 3.32 -17.36
N ALA A 320 -10.29 4.05 -16.24
CA ALA A 320 -11.31 3.79 -15.23
C ALA A 320 -12.69 3.90 -15.87
N CYS A 321 -13.52 2.88 -15.71
CA CYS A 321 -14.87 2.83 -16.26
C CYS A 321 -15.79 2.06 -15.33
N VAL A 322 -17.07 2.44 -15.36
CA VAL A 322 -18.17 1.66 -14.81
C VAL A 322 -19.03 1.14 -15.96
N LYS A 323 -19.69 0.01 -15.76
CA LYS A 323 -20.63 -0.57 -16.73
C LYS A 323 -22.04 -0.46 -16.17
N GLY A 324 -22.95 0.13 -16.94
CA GLY A 324 -24.36 0.20 -16.59
C GLY A 324 -24.98 -1.17 -16.42
N ASP A 325 -25.77 -1.31 -15.36
CA ASP A 325 -26.59 -2.49 -15.08
C ASP A 325 -28.09 -2.19 -15.17
N GLY A 326 -28.48 -0.98 -15.60
CA GLY A 326 -29.86 -0.54 -15.71
C GLY A 326 -30.58 -0.31 -14.38
N ILE A 327 -29.90 -0.47 -13.24
CA ILE A 327 -30.50 -0.38 -11.90
C ILE A 327 -29.82 0.71 -11.08
N HIS A 328 -28.48 0.71 -11.04
CA HIS A 328 -27.70 1.59 -10.17
C HIS A 328 -27.26 2.85 -10.92
N ASN A 329 -27.16 3.95 -10.19
CA ASN A 329 -26.60 5.18 -10.74
C ASN A 329 -25.06 5.09 -10.86
N ILE A 330 -24.44 6.04 -11.56
CA ILE A 330 -22.99 6.06 -11.77
C ILE A 330 -22.21 6.10 -10.44
N GLN A 331 -22.69 6.86 -9.43
CA GLN A 331 -22.02 6.92 -8.13
C GLN A 331 -22.02 5.56 -7.43
N GLU A 332 -23.16 4.88 -7.39
CA GLU A 332 -23.30 3.55 -6.79
C GLU A 332 -22.44 2.50 -7.52
N LEU A 333 -22.34 2.61 -8.85
CA LEU A 333 -21.45 1.75 -9.65
C LEU A 333 -19.97 2.01 -9.33
N ILE A 334 -19.58 3.28 -9.13
CA ILE A 334 -18.22 3.66 -8.70
C ILE A 334 -17.94 3.09 -7.31
N ASP A 335 -18.86 3.28 -6.37
CA ASP A 335 -18.71 2.80 -4.99
C ASP A 335 -18.57 1.28 -4.96
N ARG A 336 -19.35 0.56 -5.76
CA ARG A 336 -19.25 -0.89 -5.93
C ARG A 336 -17.92 -1.33 -6.54
N GLU A 337 -17.45 -0.67 -7.60
CA GLU A 337 -16.14 -0.95 -8.19
C GLU A 337 -15.01 -0.74 -7.18
N ASN A 338 -15.14 0.27 -6.31
CA ASN A 338 -14.19 0.58 -5.24
C ASN A 338 -14.22 -0.43 -4.07
N LEU A 339 -15.21 -1.34 -4.00
CA LEU A 339 -15.21 -2.46 -3.05
C LEU A 339 -14.18 -3.55 -3.42
N ASP A 340 -13.59 -3.53 -4.62
CA ASP A 340 -12.53 -4.46 -5.00
C ASP A 340 -11.33 -4.31 -4.04
N PRO A 341 -10.91 -5.37 -3.32
CA PRO A 341 -9.81 -5.30 -2.35
C PRO A 341 -8.46 -4.97 -2.98
N ARG A 342 -8.33 -5.04 -4.32
CA ARG A 342 -7.12 -4.63 -5.06
C ARG A 342 -7.07 -3.12 -5.28
N ARG A 343 -8.16 -2.38 -5.09
CA ARG A 343 -8.18 -0.92 -5.14
C ARG A 343 -7.70 -0.33 -3.82
N GLY A 344 -7.05 0.82 -3.88
CA GLY A 344 -6.57 1.55 -2.71
C GLY A 344 -6.39 3.03 -2.99
N CYS A 345 -6.14 3.79 -1.92
CA CYS A 345 -5.87 5.21 -2.04
C CYS A 345 -4.52 5.42 -2.74
N GLY A 346 -4.49 6.28 -3.76
CA GLY A 346 -3.26 6.59 -4.50
C GLY A 346 -2.65 5.38 -5.20
N HIS A 347 -1.39 5.08 -4.89
CA HIS A 347 -0.63 3.97 -5.50
C HIS A 347 -0.27 2.88 -4.46
N ASP A 348 -1.03 2.81 -3.36
CA ASP A 348 -0.76 1.91 -2.23
C ASP A 348 -1.17 0.46 -2.50
N ASN A 349 -1.87 0.20 -3.61
CA ASN A 349 -2.38 -1.10 -4.03
C ASN A 349 -2.24 -1.31 -5.55
N SER A 350 -2.65 -2.48 -6.05
CA SER A 350 -2.52 -2.87 -7.46
C SER A 350 -3.39 -2.04 -8.39
N LEU A 351 -4.57 -1.63 -7.92
CA LEU A 351 -5.48 -0.73 -8.60
C LEU A 351 -5.65 0.55 -7.77
N THR A 352 -5.90 1.66 -8.44
CA THR A 352 -6.24 2.92 -7.78
C THR A 352 -7.76 3.01 -7.66
N GLU A 353 -8.22 3.53 -6.51
CA GLU A 353 -9.61 3.90 -6.28
C GLU A 353 -10.09 4.88 -7.36
N ILE A 354 -11.29 4.64 -7.90
CA ILE A 354 -11.95 5.57 -8.82
C ILE A 354 -12.46 6.74 -7.99
N LYS A 355 -11.81 7.90 -8.15
CA LYS A 355 -12.22 9.15 -7.50
C LYS A 355 -13.04 9.98 -8.46
N VAL A 356 -14.09 10.61 -7.94
CA VAL A 356 -14.84 11.63 -8.66
C VAL A 356 -14.13 12.96 -8.49
N ASP A 357 -13.63 13.50 -9.60
CA ASP A 357 -12.94 14.78 -9.68
C ASP A 357 -13.53 15.67 -10.80
N ASP A 358 -12.99 16.87 -10.97
CA ASP A 358 -13.45 17.81 -12.00
C ASP A 358 -13.37 17.21 -13.42
N VAL A 359 -12.35 16.38 -13.68
CA VAL A 359 -12.17 15.70 -14.97
C VAL A 359 -13.29 14.68 -15.20
N THR A 360 -13.68 13.96 -14.15
CA THR A 360 -14.82 13.04 -14.16
C THR A 360 -16.11 13.77 -14.50
N HIS A 361 -16.37 14.91 -13.85
CA HIS A 361 -17.54 15.74 -14.13
C HIS A 361 -17.56 16.27 -15.57
N GLU A 362 -16.43 16.74 -16.09
CA GLU A 362 -16.32 17.17 -17.48
C GLU A 362 -16.63 16.04 -18.48
N LEU A 363 -16.13 14.83 -18.19
CA LEU A 363 -16.33 13.66 -19.05
C LEU A 363 -17.80 13.20 -19.04
N LEU A 364 -18.45 13.22 -17.87
CA LEU A 364 -19.89 12.94 -17.75
C LEU A 364 -20.72 14.00 -18.48
N LYS A 365 -20.40 15.29 -18.32
CA LYS A 365 -21.08 16.40 -19.00
C LYS A 365 -20.99 16.28 -20.52
N LYS A 366 -19.82 15.91 -21.06
CA LYS A 366 -19.63 15.66 -22.51
C LYS A 366 -20.53 14.53 -23.04
N LYS A 367 -20.90 13.57 -22.20
CA LYS A 367 -21.82 12.48 -22.54
C LYS A 367 -23.28 12.77 -22.20
N GLY A 368 -23.58 13.93 -21.61
CA GLY A 368 -24.92 14.27 -21.13
C GLY A 368 -25.35 13.49 -19.89
N TYR A 369 -24.40 12.96 -19.11
CA TYR A 369 -24.64 12.21 -17.88
C TYR A 369 -24.32 13.02 -16.63
N THR A 370 -24.88 12.58 -15.51
CA THR A 370 -24.58 13.02 -14.14
C THR A 370 -24.27 11.80 -13.28
N LEU A 371 -23.74 11.99 -12.07
CA LEU A 371 -23.52 10.89 -11.13
C LEU A 371 -24.80 10.12 -10.77
N GLU A 372 -25.95 10.80 -10.85
CA GLU A 372 -27.28 10.24 -10.61
C GLU A 372 -27.88 9.52 -11.82
N THR A 373 -27.19 9.53 -12.97
CA THR A 373 -27.67 8.84 -14.16
C THR A 373 -27.56 7.32 -13.98
N VAL A 374 -28.63 6.60 -14.27
CA VAL A 374 -28.63 5.14 -14.41
C VAL A 374 -28.25 4.79 -15.85
N LEU A 375 -27.21 3.98 -16.01
CA LEU A 375 -26.62 3.60 -17.30
C LEU A 375 -27.24 2.33 -17.90
#